data_AF-A0A920U9X9-F1
#
_entry.id   AF-A0A920U9X9-F1
#
_cell.length_a   1.000
_cell.length_b   1.000
_cell.length_c   1.000
_cell.angle_alpha   90.00
_cell.angle_beta   90.00
_cell.angle_gamma   90.00
#
_symmetry.space_group_name_H-M   'P 1'
#
loop_
_entity.id
_entity.type
_entity.pdbx_description
1 polymer ?
#
loop_
_entity_poly.entity_id
_entity_poly.type
_entity_poly.pdbx_seq_one_letter_code
_entity_poly.pdbx_strand_id
1 'polypeptide(L)'
;MGVAATYRRLALCPGVSAGLDAFMDRVDSVLSIHGYGRHDDFWAVLVGGADRAAAHHVAGHLRGVLPEEYRVVDDVEAMPRSLRGLHPDNPVNRVPGGGVQVELPPSIRWNRDHRDWSDRDDTPRAEHLDLLIDGLVAALEDPYRPTLGA
;
A
#
# COMPACT_ATOMS: atom_id res chain seq x y z
N MET A 1 -27.85 -1.75 4.75
CA MET A 1 -27.26 -3.10 4.88
C MET A 1 -25.76 -2.91 4.99
N GLY A 2 -25.19 -3.14 6.17
CA GLY A 2 -23.79 -2.86 6.45
C GLY A 2 -22.89 -4.00 6.00
N VAL A 3 -21.99 -3.74 5.06
CA VAL A 3 -20.91 -4.67 4.76
C VAL A 3 -19.80 -4.41 5.78
N ALA A 4 -19.66 -5.31 6.75
CA ALA A 4 -18.54 -5.32 7.65
C ALA A 4 -17.27 -5.59 6.84
N ALA A 5 -16.40 -4.58 6.69
CA ALA A 5 -15.05 -4.78 6.21
C ALA A 5 -14.31 -5.64 7.25
N THR A 6 -14.18 -6.93 6.95
CA THR A 6 -13.51 -7.88 7.84
C THR A 6 -12.01 -7.57 7.79
N TYR A 7 -11.48 -6.95 8.84
CA TYR A 7 -10.05 -6.66 8.99
C TYR A 7 -9.31 -7.94 9.40
N ARG A 8 -9.25 -8.94 8.50
CA ARG A 8 -8.26 -10.02 8.63
C ARG A 8 -6.98 -9.53 7.97
N ARG A 9 -6.10 -8.97 8.80
CA ARG A 9 -4.68 -8.85 8.44
C ARG A 9 -4.22 -10.29 8.13
N LEU A 10 -3.84 -10.56 6.88
CA LEU A 10 -3.14 -11.80 6.54
C LEU A 10 -1.86 -11.79 7.37
N ALA A 11 -1.88 -12.54 8.48
CA ALA A 11 -0.70 -12.76 9.27
C ALA A 11 0.15 -13.77 8.51
N LEU A 12 1.08 -13.27 7.69
CA LEU A 12 2.22 -14.04 7.21
C LEU A 12 3.14 -14.25 8.42
N CYS A 13 2.79 -15.21 9.27
CA CYS A 13 3.56 -15.55 10.46
C CYS A 13 4.79 -16.37 10.05
N PRO A 14 6.02 -15.88 10.28
CA PRO A 14 7.21 -16.69 10.08
C PRO A 14 7.15 -17.97 10.91
N GLY A 15 7.71 -19.07 10.40
CA GLY A 15 7.73 -20.36 11.07
C GLY A 15 6.42 -21.16 11.00
N VAL A 16 5.37 -20.62 10.38
CA VAL A 16 4.10 -21.34 10.13
C VAL A 16 4.13 -22.03 8.77
N SER A 17 5.00 -21.61 7.85
CA SER A 17 5.17 -22.23 6.53
C SER A 17 6.62 -22.12 6.06
N ALA A 18 7.30 -23.26 5.99
CA ALA A 18 8.68 -23.35 5.50
C ALA A 18 8.84 -22.79 4.06
N GLY A 19 7.79 -22.93 3.22
CA GLY A 19 7.81 -22.38 1.86
C GLY A 19 7.71 -20.86 1.84
N LEU A 20 6.93 -20.27 2.74
CA LEU A 20 6.86 -18.83 2.89
C LEU A 20 8.15 -18.27 3.48
N ASP A 21 8.70 -18.92 4.49
CA ASP A 21 9.97 -18.51 5.11
C ASP A 21 11.09 -18.51 4.06
N ALA A 22 11.23 -19.60 3.30
CA ALA A 22 12.23 -19.71 2.23
C ALA A 22 12.01 -18.74 1.05
N PHE A 23 10.78 -18.25 0.86
CA PHE A 23 10.49 -17.17 -0.09
C PHE A 23 10.96 -15.84 0.47
N MET A 24 10.56 -15.49 1.70
CA MET A 24 10.90 -14.23 2.35
C MET A 24 12.42 -14.07 2.54
N ASP A 25 13.15 -15.16 2.78
CA ASP A 25 14.64 -15.17 2.85
C ASP A 25 15.33 -14.74 1.55
N ARG A 26 14.62 -14.74 0.41
CA ARG A 26 15.14 -14.32 -0.90
C ARG A 26 14.59 -12.97 -1.37
N VAL A 27 13.82 -12.29 -0.53
CA VAL A 27 13.18 -11.01 -0.88
C VAL A 27 13.93 -9.89 -0.17
N ASP A 28 14.56 -9.02 -0.95
CA ASP A 28 15.29 -7.86 -0.42
C ASP A 28 14.37 -6.67 -0.14
N SER A 29 13.15 -6.65 -0.71
CA SER A 29 12.21 -5.53 -0.58
C SER A 29 10.77 -6.00 -0.67
N VAL A 30 9.90 -5.47 0.19
CA VAL A 30 8.47 -5.81 0.20
C VAL A 30 7.64 -4.54 0.12
N LEU A 31 6.73 -4.51 -0.85
CA LEU A 31 5.63 -3.56 -0.91
C LEU A 31 4.32 -4.34 -0.78
N SER A 32 3.48 -3.96 0.17
CA SER A 32 2.17 -4.57 0.39
C SER A 32 1.05 -3.58 0.11
N ILE A 33 0.02 -4.04 -0.62
CA ILE A 33 -1.13 -3.22 -1.01
C ILE A 33 -2.35 -3.72 -0.23
N HIS A 34 -3.05 -2.78 0.40
CA HIS A 34 -4.23 -3.03 1.22
C HIS A 34 -5.34 -2.07 0.82
N GLY A 35 -6.58 -2.41 1.14
CA GLY A 35 -7.70 -1.49 1.09
C GLY A 35 -8.24 -1.26 2.49
N TYR A 36 -8.48 0.00 2.85
CA TYR A 36 -9.18 0.32 4.09
C TYR A 36 -10.60 0.81 3.81
N GLY A 37 -11.48 0.65 4.79
CA GLY A 37 -12.84 1.17 4.77
C GLY A 37 -13.04 2.12 5.94
N ARG A 38 -13.11 3.42 5.67
CA ARG A 38 -13.45 4.44 6.66
C ARG A 38 -14.52 5.37 6.09
N HIS A 39 -15.45 5.77 6.95
CA HIS A 39 -16.55 6.68 6.58
C HIS A 39 -16.13 8.15 6.64
N ASP A 40 -14.99 8.46 7.24
CA ASP A 40 -14.49 9.82 7.44
C ASP A 40 -13.28 10.17 6.55
N ASP A 41 -12.70 9.19 5.84
CA ASP A 41 -11.62 9.44 4.89
C ASP A 41 -11.70 8.55 3.65
N PHE A 42 -12.26 9.12 2.59
CA PHE A 42 -12.44 8.46 1.30
C PHE A 42 -11.34 8.80 0.30
N TRP A 43 -10.35 9.62 0.64
CA TRP A 43 -9.47 10.23 -0.37
C TRP A 43 -8.00 10.20 -0.02
N ALA A 44 -7.62 9.66 1.14
CA ALA A 44 -6.22 9.51 1.50
C ALA A 44 -5.63 8.17 1.03
N VAL A 45 -4.56 8.21 0.24
CA VAL A 45 -3.70 7.06 -0.02
C VAL A 45 -2.59 7.10 1.02
N LEU A 46 -2.54 6.12 1.92
CA LEU A 46 -1.59 6.15 3.03
C LEU A 46 -0.40 5.23 2.73
N VAL A 47 0.83 5.75 2.83
CA VAL A 47 2.07 5.06 2.51
C VAL A 47 2.94 4.93 3.77
N GLY A 48 2.70 3.83 4.48
CA GLY A 48 3.34 3.46 5.74
C GLY A 48 4.46 2.42 5.56
N GLY A 49 4.72 1.65 6.62
CA GLY A 49 5.78 0.64 6.67
C GLY A 49 7.08 1.13 7.33
N ALA A 50 7.96 0.21 7.70
CA ALA A 50 9.19 0.56 8.43
C ALA A 50 10.28 1.16 7.53
N ASP A 51 10.31 0.84 6.23
CA ASP A 51 11.20 1.52 5.29
C ASP A 51 10.62 2.89 4.93
N ARG A 52 11.02 3.91 5.71
CA ARG A 52 10.49 5.27 5.55
C ARG A 52 10.99 5.94 4.28
N ALA A 53 12.17 5.60 3.81
CA ALA A 53 12.74 6.25 2.65
C ALA A 53 12.12 5.70 1.36
N ALA A 54 11.92 4.38 1.26
CA ALA A 54 11.15 3.79 0.18
C ALA A 54 9.67 4.22 0.22
N ALA A 55 9.07 4.36 1.41
CA ALA A 55 7.71 4.88 1.54
C ALA A 55 7.58 6.31 1.00
N HIS A 56 8.55 7.18 1.29
CA HIS A 56 8.59 8.54 0.75
C HIS A 56 8.76 8.56 -0.77
N HIS A 57 9.64 7.70 -1.30
CA HIS A 57 9.86 7.51 -2.73
C HIS A 57 8.57 7.11 -3.46
N VAL A 58 7.91 6.05 -2.99
CA VAL A 58 6.63 5.58 -3.54
C VAL A 58 5.57 6.68 -3.48
N ALA A 59 5.46 7.38 -2.34
CA ALA A 59 4.50 8.46 -2.19
C ALA A 59 4.77 9.62 -3.17
N GLY A 60 6.03 9.94 -3.47
CA GLY A 60 6.42 10.94 -4.46
C GLY A 60 5.90 10.61 -5.86
N HIS A 61 6.11 9.38 -6.33
CA HIS A 61 5.59 8.89 -7.61
C HIS A 61 4.07 8.94 -7.67
N LEU A 62 3.39 8.49 -6.60
CA LEU A 62 1.93 8.52 -6.53
C LEU A 62 1.37 9.96 -6.57
N ARG A 63 2.02 10.92 -5.91
CA ARG A 63 1.64 12.35 -5.99
C ARG A 63 1.79 12.91 -7.40
N GLY A 64 2.72 12.39 -8.19
CA GLY A 64 2.96 12.83 -9.56
C GLY A 64 1.89 12.40 -10.57
N VAL A 65 1.13 11.34 -10.26
CA VAL A 65 0.18 10.74 -11.20
C VAL A 65 -1.27 10.76 -10.73
N LEU A 66 -1.52 10.73 -9.42
CA LEU A 66 -2.88 10.72 -8.89
C LEU A 66 -3.50 12.12 -8.95
N PRO A 67 -4.82 12.22 -9.21
CA PRO A 67 -5.55 13.49 -9.14
C PRO A 67 -5.39 14.21 -7.79
N GLU A 68 -5.42 15.54 -7.80
CA GLU A 68 -5.12 16.41 -6.63
C GLU A 68 -6.04 16.13 -5.43
N GLU A 69 -7.26 15.67 -5.65
CA GLU A 69 -8.17 15.29 -4.57
C GLU A 69 -7.65 14.11 -3.72
N TYR A 70 -6.73 13.29 -4.25
CA TYR A 70 -6.09 12.23 -3.50
C TYR A 70 -4.95 12.76 -2.66
N ARG A 71 -5.14 12.74 -1.34
CA ARG A 71 -4.08 13.05 -0.38
C ARG A 71 -3.17 11.83 -0.24
N VAL A 72 -2.02 11.84 -0.89
CA VAL A 72 -0.99 10.82 -0.65
C VAL A 72 -0.21 11.19 0.61
N VAL A 73 -0.31 10.38 1.66
CA VAL A 73 0.24 10.65 2.99
C VAL A 73 1.30 9.63 3.36
N ASP A 74 2.54 10.09 3.55
CA ASP A 74 3.70 9.31 4.02
C ASP A 74 4.25 9.81 5.37
N ASP A 75 3.66 10.86 5.94
CA ASP A 75 3.88 11.19 7.35
C ASP A 75 3.04 10.26 8.23
N VAL A 76 3.72 9.32 8.90
CA VAL A 76 3.06 8.35 9.78
C VAL A 76 2.37 8.99 10.98
N GLU A 77 2.78 10.17 11.41
CA GLU A 77 2.10 10.85 12.51
C GLU A 77 0.75 11.47 12.09
N ALA A 78 0.59 11.79 10.82
CA ALA A 78 -0.69 12.17 10.23
C ALA A 78 -1.63 10.97 9.97
N MET A 79 -1.11 9.73 10.00
CA MET A 79 -1.89 8.52 9.72
C MET A 79 -2.55 7.93 10.99
N PRO A 80 -3.74 7.32 10.88
CA PRO A 80 -4.32 6.50 11.94
C PRO A 80 -3.35 5.40 12.35
N ARG A 81 -3.11 5.25 13.67
CA ARG A 81 -2.10 4.32 14.22
C ARG A 81 -2.17 2.90 13.64
N SER A 82 -3.38 2.36 13.46
CA SER A 82 -3.60 1.01 12.94
C SER A 82 -3.20 0.81 11.47
N LEU A 83 -3.10 1.88 10.69
CA LEU A 83 -2.82 1.89 9.25
C LEU A 83 -1.38 2.29 8.91
N ARG A 84 -0.57 2.65 9.92
CA ARG A 84 0.83 3.08 9.74
C ARG A 84 1.75 1.98 9.21
N GLY A 85 1.40 0.71 9.42
CA GLY A 85 2.22 -0.43 9.01
C GLY A 85 3.56 -0.58 9.74
N LEU A 86 3.81 0.16 10.84
CA LEU A 86 5.12 0.25 11.52
C LEU A 86 5.46 -0.92 12.47
N HIS A 87 4.51 -1.79 12.79
CA HIS A 87 4.75 -2.84 13.78
C HIS A 87 5.87 -3.78 13.29
N PRO A 88 6.87 -4.16 14.12
CA PRO A 88 7.96 -5.04 13.69
C PRO A 88 7.46 -6.43 13.29
N ASP A 89 6.38 -6.91 13.90
CA ASP A 89 5.74 -8.17 13.49
C ASP A 89 4.81 -8.06 12.28
N ASN A 90 4.62 -6.85 11.71
CA ASN A 90 3.91 -6.72 10.45
C ASN A 90 4.72 -7.44 9.35
N PRO A 91 4.15 -8.38 8.59
CA PRO A 91 4.89 -9.14 7.60
C PRO A 91 5.70 -8.32 6.60
N VAL A 92 5.19 -7.15 6.23
CA VAL A 92 5.86 -6.21 5.33
C VAL A 92 7.24 -5.79 5.87
N ASN A 93 7.47 -5.84 7.18
CA ASN A 93 8.71 -5.42 7.83
C ASN A 93 9.66 -6.57 8.19
N ARG A 94 9.40 -7.80 7.70
CA ARG A 94 10.24 -8.96 8.01
C ARG A 94 11.53 -9.02 7.19
N VAL A 95 11.60 -8.29 6.08
CA VAL A 95 12.82 -8.17 5.28
C VAL A 95 13.81 -7.19 5.94
N PRO A 96 15.12 -7.35 5.72
CA PRO A 96 16.11 -6.38 6.19
C PRO A 96 15.78 -4.96 5.71
N GLY A 97 15.85 -3.96 6.61
CA GLY A 97 15.47 -2.58 6.31
C GLY A 97 13.98 -2.27 6.41
N GLY A 98 13.12 -3.30 6.51
CA GLY A 98 11.67 -3.14 6.55
C GLY A 98 11.06 -3.02 5.15
N GLY A 99 9.75 -2.80 5.08
CA GLY A 99 9.05 -2.65 3.79
C GLY A 99 8.04 -1.52 3.80
N VAL A 100 7.30 -1.40 2.70
CA VAL A 100 6.32 -0.34 2.44
C VAL A 100 4.90 -0.90 2.45
N GLN A 101 4.00 -0.23 3.16
CA GLN A 101 2.57 -0.58 3.19
C GLN A 101 1.75 0.53 2.55
N VAL A 102 1.04 0.22 1.48
CA VAL A 102 0.11 1.14 0.80
C VAL A 102 -1.32 0.77 1.20
N GLU A 103 -2.03 1.71 1.80
CA GLU A 103 -3.43 1.57 2.23
C GLU A 103 -4.32 2.43 1.32
N LEU A 104 -5.19 1.78 0.56
CA LEU A 104 -5.99 2.41 -0.48
C LEU A 104 -7.40 2.78 0.02
N PRO A 105 -7.84 4.03 -0.20
CA PRO A 105 -9.17 4.46 0.18
C PRO A 105 -10.24 3.78 -0.68
N PRO A 106 -11.51 3.75 -0.27
CA PRO A 106 -12.57 3.19 -1.10
C PRO A 106 -12.71 3.86 -2.48
N SER A 107 -12.47 5.17 -2.59
CA SER A 107 -12.69 5.93 -3.83
C SER A 107 -11.80 5.49 -4.99
N ILE A 108 -10.55 5.11 -4.74
CA ILE A 108 -9.62 4.65 -5.78
C ILE A 108 -9.93 3.21 -6.22
N ARG A 109 -10.58 2.44 -5.35
CA ARG A 109 -10.98 1.04 -5.58
C ARG A 109 -12.38 0.93 -6.18
N TRP A 110 -13.09 2.04 -6.37
CA TRP A 110 -14.47 2.09 -6.82
C TRP A 110 -14.58 2.65 -8.23
N ASN A 111 -15.31 1.97 -9.11
CA ASN A 111 -15.65 2.47 -10.42
C ASN A 111 -16.94 3.29 -10.33
N ARG A 112 -16.83 4.61 -10.60
CA ARG A 112 -17.96 5.54 -10.47
C ARG A 112 -19.03 5.33 -11.53
N ASP A 113 -18.62 5.09 -12.77
CA ASP A 113 -19.53 4.95 -13.91
C ASP A 113 -20.33 3.65 -13.80
N HIS A 114 -19.69 2.58 -13.33
CA HIS A 114 -20.33 1.28 -13.13
C HIS A 114 -20.99 1.12 -11.76
N ARG A 115 -20.71 2.02 -10.81
CA ARG A 115 -21.22 1.97 -9.42
C ARG A 115 -20.96 0.62 -8.75
N ASP A 116 -19.78 0.07 -8.97
CA ASP A 116 -19.28 -1.15 -8.32
C ASP A 116 -17.77 -1.07 -8.06
N TRP A 117 -17.21 -2.09 -7.42
CA TRP A 117 -15.78 -2.23 -7.23
C TRP A 117 -15.07 -2.32 -8.58
N SER A 118 -14.03 -1.51 -8.73
CA SER A 118 -13.20 -1.50 -9.93
C SER A 118 -12.55 -2.87 -10.13
N ASP A 119 -12.49 -3.32 -11.40
CA ASP A 119 -11.83 -4.57 -11.81
C ASP A 119 -12.42 -5.82 -11.13
N ARG A 120 -13.74 -5.78 -10.87
CA ARG A 120 -14.50 -6.89 -10.29
C ARG A 120 -15.51 -7.41 -11.31
N ASP A 121 -15.49 -8.72 -11.53
CA ASP A 121 -16.43 -9.42 -12.40
C ASP A 121 -16.45 -8.81 -13.82
N ASP A 122 -17.54 -8.14 -14.22
CA ASP A 122 -17.70 -7.44 -15.51
C ASP A 122 -17.46 -5.93 -15.42
N THR A 123 -17.15 -5.40 -14.24
CA THR A 123 -16.82 -3.99 -14.04
C THR A 123 -15.39 -3.72 -14.50
N PRO A 124 -15.16 -2.84 -15.50
CA PRO A 124 -13.81 -2.53 -15.95
C PRO A 124 -13.03 -1.80 -14.86
N ARG A 125 -11.70 -1.83 -15.00
CA ARG A 125 -10.81 -1.05 -14.17
C ARG A 125 -11.07 0.45 -14.34
N ALA A 126 -11.20 1.16 -13.23
CA ALA A 126 -11.38 2.60 -13.21
C ALA A 126 -10.05 3.31 -13.52
N GLU A 127 -10.13 4.46 -14.20
CA GLU A 127 -8.97 5.28 -14.56
C GLU A 127 -8.06 5.59 -13.37
N HIS A 128 -8.63 5.93 -12.20
CA HIS A 128 -7.82 6.23 -11.02
C HIS A 128 -7.09 5.01 -10.46
N LEU A 129 -7.59 3.80 -10.70
CA LEU A 129 -6.90 2.56 -10.36
C LEU A 129 -5.78 2.26 -11.37
N ASP A 130 -5.97 2.57 -12.66
CA ASP A 130 -4.89 2.55 -13.65
C ASP A 130 -3.75 3.50 -13.27
N LEU A 131 -4.06 4.76 -12.95
CA LEU A 131 -3.05 5.75 -12.53
C LEU A 131 -2.28 5.31 -11.27
N LEU A 132 -2.96 4.68 -10.31
CA LEU A 132 -2.30 4.11 -9.14
C LEU A 132 -1.29 3.02 -9.55
N ILE A 133 -1.71 2.10 -10.42
CA ILE A 133 -0.84 1.00 -10.88
C ILE A 133 0.36 1.58 -11.62
N ASP A 134 0.15 2.53 -12.53
CA ASP A 134 1.22 3.18 -13.30
C ASP A 134 2.21 3.89 -12.36
N GLY A 135 1.74 4.61 -11.35
CA GLY A 135 2.58 5.26 -10.35
C GLY A 135 3.39 4.27 -9.49
N LEU A 136 2.79 3.13 -9.12
CA LEU A 136 3.50 2.07 -8.41
C LEU A 136 4.56 1.40 -9.29
N VAL A 137 4.25 1.14 -10.57
CA VAL A 137 5.22 0.61 -11.54
C VAL A 137 6.38 1.57 -11.71
N ALA A 138 6.10 2.87 -11.94
CA ALA A 138 7.12 3.90 -12.08
C ALA A 138 8.02 3.98 -10.83
N ALA A 139 7.46 3.87 -9.63
CA ALA A 139 8.24 3.87 -8.39
C ALA A 139 9.18 2.65 -8.27
N LEU A 140 8.79 1.49 -8.81
CA LEU A 140 9.60 0.28 -8.80
C LEU A 140 10.67 0.28 -9.91
N GLU A 141 10.37 0.90 -11.05
CA GLU A 141 11.29 1.04 -12.18
C GLU A 141 12.32 2.15 -11.97
N ASP A 142 12.01 3.16 -11.15
CA ASP A 142 12.94 4.20 -10.70
C ASP A 142 13.68 3.73 -9.44
N PRO A 143 14.89 3.14 -9.55
CA PRO A 143 15.53 2.50 -8.42
C PRO A 143 15.87 3.55 -7.36
N TYR A 144 15.15 3.46 -6.23
CA TYR A 144 15.54 4.13 -5.00
C TYR A 144 16.97 3.68 -4.64
N ARG A 145 17.94 4.56 -4.83
CA ARG A 145 19.30 4.38 -4.32
C ARG A 145 19.36 5.07 -2.97
N PRO A 146 19.25 4.34 -1.85
CA PRO A 146 19.69 4.93 -0.58
C PRO A 146 21.15 5.31 -0.78
N THR A 147 21.50 6.57 -0.51
CA THR A 147 22.90 6.91 -0.31
C THR A 147 23.39 6.00 0.79
N LEU A 148 24.23 5.02 0.45
CA LEU A 148 25.02 4.27 1.40
C LEU A 148 25.83 5.33 2.16
N GLY A 149 25.38 5.66 3.36
CA GLY A 149 26.12 6.52 4.27
C GLY A 149 27.47 5.86 4.54
N ALA A 150 28.53 6.62 4.30
CA ALA A 150 29.91 6.31 4.66
C ALA A 150 30.09 6.19 6.18
#